data_AF-A0A925HXI5-F1
#
_entry.id   AF-A0A925HXI5-F1
#
_cell.length_a   1.000
_cell.length_b   1.000
_cell.length_c   1.000
_cell.angle_alpha   90.00
_cell.angle_beta   90.00
_cell.angle_gamma   90.00
#
_symmetry.space_group_name_H-M   'P 1'
#
loop_
_entity.id
_entity.type
_entity.pdbx_description
1 polymer ?
#
loop_
_entity_poly.entity_id
_entity_poly.type
_entity_poly.pdbx_seq_one_letter_code
_entity_poly.pdbx_strand_id
1 'polypeptide(L)'
;MSNRTMNPQPILAAAVFAALLLSTIPAFARSGGVVHLPSPGVKMKNGLNLEIDSRGSETVGYRPMRVKLSNFPPVPSKYDRQVRVTMQMLHGGGVYGRASVSQVVEIPEGATSGEAVIAVPRDNQGNHYMSLEVREGGQRLEDLCSPFLMLNTRGGGWGSGDESFPTLLFISSSVPLQPLRDKLVSDAALQVAETTPTFDLPDVRNAVSATHDGNTNLGNSSGKISDRSLLTLLESSPSLDLVPPMELPERWIDLSTYSIIWIAREDLRTLATKHPSRKTALQEWLAAGAVLVVYDAGDDYQHLGDIEKLLDLPPRPDAAKKDVLYRDWISARAADKDRRVKIYGSSSPYYGNIQPPAMATMTPVPSAPAIIQKKATSSPPFVSRPAQMGWLIALPETNPFPGSTADWEWLLNSIPDQRESWSYRHGMTFVGHNDGFWNWHIAGVGAAPVFSFMLLASLFAVAIGPLNYLVLGRIQRLSMLLFTVPAGALIVTAALFLYAIASDGLGVRTRVRSYTLLDQRSGQMVSWSRQTYFASVAPSRGLKYPTDTLVFPIVLKPRDGMS
;
A
#
# COMPACT_ATOMS: atom_id res chain seq x y z
N MET A 1 35.84 43.89 -49.19
CA MET A 1 36.02 42.51 -48.69
C MET A 1 36.69 42.60 -47.32
N SER A 2 35.92 42.43 -46.24
CA SER A 2 36.41 42.54 -44.86
C SER A 2 36.15 41.20 -44.15
N ASN A 3 37.23 40.52 -43.78
CA ASN A 3 37.23 39.26 -43.06
C ASN A 3 37.00 39.54 -41.56
N ARG A 4 35.92 38.98 -40.99
CA ARG A 4 35.73 38.86 -39.54
C ARG A 4 36.05 37.43 -39.11
N THR A 5 37.11 37.28 -38.34
CA THR A 5 37.46 36.07 -37.59
C THR A 5 36.51 35.92 -36.40
N MET A 6 35.77 34.81 -36.35
CA MET A 6 34.96 34.42 -35.19
C MET A 6 35.84 33.69 -34.16
N ASN A 7 35.71 34.12 -32.91
CA ASN A 7 36.49 33.67 -31.75
C ASN A 7 35.82 32.44 -31.10
N PRO A 8 36.49 31.28 -30.91
CA PRO A 8 35.85 30.04 -30.46
C PRO A 8 35.84 29.90 -28.92
N GLN A 9 35.25 30.86 -28.21
CA GLN A 9 35.21 30.84 -26.73
C GLN A 9 33.87 30.55 -26.02
N PRO A 10 32.68 30.42 -26.65
CA PRO A 10 31.47 30.07 -25.89
C PRO A 10 31.21 28.56 -25.76
N ILE A 11 31.86 27.70 -26.55
CA ILE A 11 31.55 26.25 -26.59
C ILE A 11 32.19 25.49 -25.42
N LEU A 12 33.39 25.89 -24.98
CA LEU A 12 34.08 25.20 -23.87
C LEU A 12 33.42 25.51 -22.51
N ALA A 13 32.93 26.74 -22.31
CA ALA A 13 32.23 27.11 -21.08
C ALA A 13 30.86 26.43 -20.97
N ALA A 14 30.13 26.26 -22.08
CA ALA A 14 28.86 25.53 -22.10
C ALA A 14 29.05 24.02 -21.84
N ALA A 15 30.15 23.42 -22.32
CA ALA A 15 30.46 22.01 -22.06
C ALA A 15 30.86 21.75 -20.59
N VAL A 16 31.60 22.67 -19.95
CA VAL A 16 31.96 22.56 -18.53
C VAL A 16 30.75 22.83 -17.63
N PHE A 17 29.84 23.74 -18.02
CA PHE A 17 28.60 23.99 -17.28
C PHE A 17 27.58 22.84 -17.42
N ALA A 18 27.50 22.20 -18.60
CA ALA A 18 26.70 20.99 -18.81
C ALA A 18 27.28 19.78 -18.07
N ALA A 19 28.61 19.66 -17.96
CA ALA A 19 29.28 18.62 -17.18
C ALA A 19 29.13 18.80 -15.65
N LEU A 20 28.98 20.03 -15.16
CA LEU A 20 28.70 20.33 -13.74
C LEU A 20 27.21 20.24 -13.39
N LEU A 21 26.31 20.29 -14.39
CA LEU A 21 24.87 20.01 -14.23
C LEU A 21 24.51 18.54 -14.40
N LEU A 22 25.47 17.67 -14.76
CA LEU A 22 25.42 16.25 -14.46
C LEU A 22 25.64 16.07 -12.95
N SER A 23 24.75 16.63 -12.13
CA SER A 23 24.62 16.24 -10.73
C SER A 23 24.45 14.73 -10.74
N THR A 24 25.42 14.02 -10.17
CA THR A 24 25.35 12.58 -9.90
C THR A 24 24.01 12.31 -9.24
N ILE A 25 23.03 11.79 -9.99
CA ILE A 25 21.79 11.33 -9.39
C ILE A 25 22.24 10.16 -8.53
N PRO A 26 22.10 10.23 -7.19
CA PRO A 26 22.48 9.12 -6.35
C PRO A 26 21.72 7.87 -6.83
N ALA A 27 22.45 6.79 -7.07
CA ALA A 27 21.87 5.49 -7.34
C ALA A 27 21.58 4.81 -6.01
N PHE A 28 20.43 4.14 -5.91
CA PHE A 28 19.93 3.58 -4.66
C PHE A 28 19.51 2.14 -4.88
N ALA A 29 19.81 1.23 -3.96
CA ALA A 29 19.48 -0.18 -4.16
C ALA A 29 18.00 -0.55 -3.95
N ARG A 30 17.10 0.45 -3.97
CA ARG A 30 15.64 0.33 -3.88
C ARG A 30 15.00 1.48 -4.65
N SER A 31 13.79 1.27 -5.16
CA SER A 31 13.02 2.37 -5.76
C SER A 31 12.65 3.43 -4.72
N GLY A 32 12.40 4.66 -5.17
CA GLY A 32 12.24 5.85 -4.33
C GLY A 32 13.48 6.74 -4.30
N GLY A 33 13.51 7.68 -3.35
CA GLY A 33 14.63 8.59 -3.20
C GLY A 33 14.68 9.29 -1.85
N VAL A 34 15.77 10.02 -1.63
CA VAL A 34 15.99 10.86 -0.46
C VAL A 34 15.82 12.31 -0.87
N VAL A 35 14.93 13.02 -0.17
CA VAL A 35 14.70 14.46 -0.33
C VAL A 35 15.33 15.19 0.83
N HIS A 36 16.04 16.27 0.55
CA HIS A 36 16.54 17.21 1.57
C HIS A 36 15.84 18.56 1.45
N LEU A 37 15.42 19.09 2.59
CA LEU A 37 14.83 20.41 2.75
C LEU A 37 15.57 21.22 3.83
N PRO A 38 15.73 22.55 3.67
CA PRO A 38 15.24 23.34 2.54
C PRO A 38 15.88 22.97 1.21
N SER A 39 15.14 23.10 0.11
CA SER A 39 15.66 22.75 -1.22
C SER A 39 16.92 23.57 -1.55
N PRO A 40 17.86 23.05 -2.37
CA PRO A 40 19.04 23.79 -2.77
C PRO A 40 18.70 25.20 -3.27
N GLY A 41 19.35 26.22 -2.72
CA GLY A 41 19.09 27.63 -3.03
C GLY A 41 18.05 28.32 -2.14
N VAL A 42 17.30 27.59 -1.31
CA VAL A 42 16.39 28.17 -0.32
C VAL A 42 17.16 28.53 0.95
N LYS A 43 17.02 29.77 1.43
CA LYS A 43 17.65 30.23 2.67
C LYS A 43 17.01 29.54 3.89
N MET A 44 17.82 28.85 4.69
CA MET A 44 17.43 28.30 5.98
C MET A 44 17.08 29.43 6.95
N LYS A 45 15.81 29.46 7.40
CA LYS A 45 15.27 30.46 8.34
C LYS A 45 15.05 29.86 9.72
N ASN A 46 14.68 28.58 9.80
CA ASN A 46 14.22 27.96 11.03
C ASN A 46 15.28 27.07 11.71
N GLY A 47 16.52 27.10 11.22
CA GLY A 47 17.67 26.39 11.83
C GLY A 47 17.51 24.87 11.85
N LEU A 48 16.78 24.33 10.88
CA LEU A 48 16.51 22.90 10.74
C LEU A 48 16.77 22.46 9.30
N ASN A 49 17.26 21.23 9.17
CA ASN A 49 17.26 20.45 7.96
C ASN A 49 16.30 19.28 8.13
N LEU A 50 15.57 18.97 7.07
CA LEU A 50 14.65 17.85 6.98
C LEU A 50 15.11 16.92 5.87
N GLU A 51 15.28 15.64 6.20
CA GLU A 51 15.57 14.57 5.27
C GLU A 51 14.37 13.61 5.27
N ILE A 52 13.85 13.31 4.08
CA ILE A 52 12.79 12.33 3.87
C ILE A 52 13.34 11.25 2.97
N ASP A 53 13.60 10.08 3.55
CA ASP A 53 13.97 8.87 2.84
C ASP A 53 12.70 8.06 2.56
N SER A 54 12.32 8.04 1.28
CA SER A 54 11.14 7.35 0.78
C SER A 54 11.47 6.00 0.17
N ARG A 55 12.70 5.47 0.27
CA ARG A 55 13.11 4.27 -0.47
C ARG A 55 12.39 3.00 0.01
N GLY A 56 12.01 2.13 -0.94
CA GLY A 56 11.30 0.87 -0.72
C GLY A 56 10.25 0.61 -1.79
N SER A 57 9.47 -0.45 -1.65
CA SER A 57 8.39 -0.81 -2.58
C SER A 57 7.44 0.35 -2.89
N GLU A 58 7.02 0.41 -4.14
CA GLU A 58 6.19 1.45 -4.71
C GLU A 58 4.74 1.04 -4.93
N THR A 59 4.34 -0.10 -4.40
CA THR A 59 3.02 -0.68 -4.63
C THR A 59 1.99 -0.17 -3.62
N VAL A 60 0.76 -0.63 -3.79
CA VAL A 60 -0.36 -0.34 -2.90
C VAL A 60 -0.07 -0.88 -1.49
N GLY A 61 -0.37 -0.07 -0.47
CA GLY A 61 -0.09 -0.38 0.93
C GLY A 61 0.38 0.86 1.69
N TYR A 62 0.90 0.68 2.90
CA TYR A 62 1.54 1.76 3.66
C TYR A 62 3.06 1.67 3.50
N ARG A 63 3.63 2.67 2.83
CA ARG A 63 5.07 2.78 2.62
C ARG A 63 5.72 3.45 3.85
N PRO A 64 6.71 2.82 4.51
CA PRO A 64 7.46 3.49 5.56
C PRO A 64 8.34 4.59 4.96
N MET A 65 8.14 5.83 5.38
CA MET A 65 9.02 6.95 5.05
C MET A 65 9.80 7.35 6.29
N ARG A 66 11.13 7.28 6.23
CA ARG A 66 12.00 7.74 7.30
C ARG A 66 12.14 9.25 7.19
N VAL A 67 11.84 9.93 8.29
CA VAL A 67 11.90 11.38 8.42
C VAL A 67 12.92 11.71 9.48
N LYS A 68 13.98 12.41 9.08
CA LYS A 68 15.04 12.87 9.96
C LYS A 68 15.08 14.39 9.97
N LEU A 69 14.98 14.97 11.15
CA LEU A 69 15.20 16.39 11.38
C LEU A 69 16.55 16.59 12.06
N SER A 70 17.32 17.56 11.61
CA SER A 70 18.61 17.90 12.21
C SER A 70 18.77 19.41 12.37
N ASN A 71 19.43 19.84 13.44
CA ASN A 71 19.72 21.25 13.66
C ASN A 71 20.71 21.77 12.61
N PHE A 72 20.51 23.01 12.17
CA PHE A 72 21.46 23.74 11.32
C PHE A 72 21.80 25.11 11.92
N PRO A 73 23.09 25.38 12.25
CA PRO A 73 24.23 24.46 12.23
C PRO A 73 24.01 23.24 13.15
N PRO A 74 24.80 22.15 13.03
CA PRO A 74 24.60 20.90 13.78
C PRO A 74 25.00 21.05 15.26
N VAL A 75 24.31 21.94 15.97
CA VAL A 75 24.47 22.21 17.39
C VAL A 75 23.43 21.41 18.18
N PRO A 76 23.77 20.93 19.39
CA PRO A 76 22.81 20.34 20.32
C PRO A 76 21.61 21.25 20.56
N SER A 77 20.41 20.67 20.57
CA SER A 77 19.19 21.39 20.91
C SER A 77 19.23 21.84 22.36
N LYS A 78 18.80 23.08 22.64
CA LYS A 78 18.77 23.64 24.01
C LYS A 78 17.56 23.19 24.82
N TYR A 79 16.58 22.61 24.16
CA TYR A 79 15.31 22.15 24.71
C TYR A 79 14.71 21.09 23.78
N ASP A 80 13.72 20.34 24.26
CA ASP A 80 12.99 19.39 23.43
C ASP A 80 12.23 20.12 22.31
N ARG A 81 12.51 19.77 21.06
CA ARG A 81 11.81 20.32 19.90
C ARG A 81 10.80 19.30 19.40
N GLN A 82 9.54 19.71 19.34
CA GLN A 82 8.47 18.90 18.76
C GLN A 82 8.06 19.49 17.41
N VAL A 83 8.43 18.79 16.34
CA VAL A 83 8.16 19.23 14.98
C VAL A 83 7.13 18.30 14.35
N ARG A 84 5.95 18.83 14.04
CA ARG A 84 4.89 18.11 13.34
C ARG A 84 5.18 18.11 11.85
N VAL A 85 5.33 16.93 11.29
CA VAL A 85 5.46 16.69 9.85
C VAL A 85 4.13 16.13 9.34
N THR A 86 3.53 16.79 8.36
CA THR A 86 2.28 16.39 7.75
C THR A 86 2.50 16.15 6.27
N MET A 87 2.26 14.92 5.82
CA MET A 87 2.40 14.48 4.45
C MET A 87 1.01 14.18 3.88
N GLN A 88 0.65 14.89 2.83
CA GLN A 88 -0.59 14.69 2.10
C GLN A 88 -0.27 14.25 0.68
N MET A 89 -0.63 13.02 0.32
CA MET A 89 -0.40 12.54 -1.05
C MET A 89 -1.24 13.36 -2.03
N LEU A 90 -0.59 13.87 -3.08
CA LEU A 90 -1.23 14.64 -4.13
C LEU A 90 -1.46 13.74 -5.31
N HIS A 91 -2.73 13.59 -5.65
CA HIS A 91 -3.15 12.78 -6.76
C HIS A 91 -3.22 13.64 -8.03
N GLY A 92 -2.63 13.15 -9.13
CA GLY A 92 -2.43 13.86 -10.39
C GLY A 92 -3.68 14.06 -11.27
N GLY A 93 -4.85 14.37 -10.71
CA GLY A 93 -6.04 14.78 -11.49
C GLY A 93 -7.36 14.06 -11.24
N GLY A 94 -7.53 13.41 -10.09
CA GLY A 94 -8.68 12.57 -9.74
C GLY A 94 -9.46 13.09 -8.53
N VAL A 95 -10.77 12.84 -8.54
CA VAL A 95 -11.82 13.31 -7.62
C VAL A 95 -11.72 12.70 -6.20
N TYR A 96 -10.59 12.10 -5.85
CA TYR A 96 -10.45 11.21 -4.70
C TYR A 96 -9.88 11.94 -3.48
N GLY A 97 -10.41 11.61 -2.30
CA GLY A 97 -10.09 12.29 -1.04
C GLY A 97 -8.59 12.29 -0.74
N ARG A 98 -8.10 13.41 -0.18
CA ARG A 98 -6.68 13.55 0.18
C ARG A 98 -6.38 12.81 1.47
N ALA A 99 -5.67 11.69 1.39
CA ALA A 99 -5.10 11.04 2.58
C ALA A 99 -3.96 11.92 3.12
N SER A 100 -4.01 12.22 4.42
CA SER A 100 -2.98 12.98 5.12
C SER A 100 -2.52 12.20 6.34
N VAL A 101 -1.21 12.09 6.50
CA VAL A 101 -0.57 11.49 7.66
C VAL A 101 0.22 12.57 8.38
N SER A 102 0.09 12.61 9.70
CA SER A 102 0.77 13.61 10.54
C SER A 102 1.44 12.92 11.71
N GLN A 103 2.74 13.16 11.89
CA GLN A 103 3.51 12.65 13.02
C GLN A 103 4.34 13.77 13.63
N VAL A 104 4.50 13.73 14.95
CA VAL A 104 5.46 14.59 15.65
C VAL A 104 6.80 13.86 15.68
N VAL A 105 7.83 14.55 15.22
CA VAL A 105 9.23 14.12 15.30
C VAL A 105 9.88 14.94 16.41
N GLU A 106 10.44 14.25 17.39
CA GLU A 106 11.07 14.87 18.56
C GLU A 106 12.58 14.95 18.38
N ILE A 107 13.16 16.12 18.64
CA ILE A 107 14.60 16.30 18.83
C ILE A 107 14.80 16.57 20.32
N PRO A 108 15.27 15.57 21.10
CA PRO A 108 15.47 15.74 22.54
C PRO A 108 16.48 16.87 22.84
N GLU A 109 16.35 17.46 24.02
CA GLU A 109 17.37 18.35 24.58
C GLU A 109 18.75 17.67 24.55
N GLY A 110 19.77 18.42 24.13
CA GLY A 110 21.14 17.91 23.96
C GLY A 110 21.36 17.11 22.67
N ALA A 111 20.32 16.69 21.95
CA ALA A 111 20.47 15.99 20.67
C ALA A 111 20.65 16.97 19.49
N THR A 112 21.33 16.52 18.44
CA THR A 112 21.51 17.29 17.20
C THR A 112 20.46 16.95 16.13
N SER A 113 19.75 15.84 16.30
CA SER A 113 18.74 15.35 15.35
C SER A 113 17.71 14.44 16.03
N GLY A 114 16.56 14.31 15.38
CA GLY A 114 15.49 13.38 15.72
C GLY A 114 15.01 12.64 14.48
N GLU A 115 14.52 11.42 14.65
CA GLU A 115 14.08 10.57 13.54
C GLU A 115 12.75 9.88 13.87
N ALA A 116 11.91 9.71 12.85
CA ALA A 116 10.67 8.95 12.93
C ALA A 116 10.39 8.22 11.61
N VAL A 117 9.67 7.10 11.68
CA VAL A 117 9.15 6.39 10.51
C VAL A 117 7.65 6.64 10.40
N ILE A 118 7.25 7.35 9.34
CA ILE A 118 5.86 7.67 9.04
C ILE A 118 5.33 6.63 8.04
N ALA A 119 4.29 5.90 8.42
CA ALA A 119 3.61 4.97 7.52
C ALA A 119 2.68 5.76 6.59
N VAL A 120 3.03 5.86 5.31
CA VAL A 120 2.32 6.70 4.33
C VAL A 120 1.47 5.82 3.42
N PRO A 121 0.13 5.99 3.39
CA PRO A 121 -0.73 5.21 2.52
C PRO A 121 -0.44 5.57 1.06
N ARG A 122 -0.27 4.54 0.23
CA ARG A 122 -0.06 4.66 -1.20
C ARG A 122 -1.18 3.92 -1.92
N ASP A 123 -1.90 4.65 -2.76
CA ASP A 123 -2.69 4.04 -3.81
C ASP A 123 -1.87 3.90 -5.10
N ASN A 124 -2.35 3.04 -5.98
CA ASN A 124 -1.72 2.64 -7.24
C ASN A 124 -1.51 3.82 -8.23
N GLN A 125 -2.25 4.92 -8.08
CA GLN A 125 -2.34 5.92 -9.14
C GLN A 125 -1.36 7.08 -8.91
N GLY A 126 -0.09 6.87 -9.27
CA GLY A 126 0.81 7.96 -9.62
C GLY A 126 1.04 9.01 -8.53
N ASN A 127 1.06 8.61 -7.25
CA ASN A 127 1.43 9.47 -6.12
C ASN A 127 2.94 9.80 -6.14
N HIS A 128 3.42 10.37 -7.24
CA HIS A 128 4.77 10.92 -7.37
C HIS A 128 4.89 12.24 -6.60
N TYR A 129 3.77 12.84 -6.19
CA TYR A 129 3.74 14.15 -5.57
C TYR A 129 3.08 14.08 -4.20
N MET A 130 3.63 14.83 -3.26
CA MET A 130 3.02 15.06 -1.96
C MET A 130 3.09 16.53 -1.58
N SER A 131 2.09 17.01 -0.86
CA SER A 131 2.16 18.27 -0.12
C SER A 131 2.76 17.95 1.24
N LEU A 132 3.82 18.65 1.58
CA LEU A 132 4.53 18.54 2.83
C LEU A 132 4.37 19.83 3.63
N GLU A 133 3.80 19.71 4.82
CA GLU A 133 3.66 20.80 5.78
C GLU A 133 4.40 20.46 7.07
N VAL A 134 5.29 21.36 7.48
CA VAL A 134 6.11 21.21 8.68
C VAL A 134 5.80 22.35 9.64
N ARG A 135 5.48 22.01 10.89
CA ARG A 135 5.15 22.98 11.94
C ARG A 135 5.90 22.71 13.23
N GLU A 136 6.33 23.75 13.91
CA GLU A 136 6.88 23.71 15.27
C GLU A 136 6.11 24.71 16.15
N GLY A 137 5.61 24.28 17.31
CA GLY A 137 4.81 25.15 18.17
C GLY A 137 3.56 25.76 17.51
N GLY A 138 3.03 25.12 16.45
CA GLY A 138 1.92 25.64 15.64
C GLY A 138 2.32 26.59 14.51
N GLN A 139 3.55 27.12 14.53
CA GLN A 139 4.12 27.96 13.47
C GLN A 139 4.54 27.09 12.28
N ARG A 140 4.19 27.54 11.07
CA ARG A 140 4.61 26.90 9.82
C ARG A 140 6.05 27.25 9.46
N LEU A 141 6.87 26.25 9.18
CA LEU A 141 8.27 26.39 8.80
C LEU A 141 8.39 26.43 7.28
N GLU A 142 8.24 27.61 6.68
CA GLU A 142 8.09 27.76 5.22
C GLU A 142 9.28 27.23 4.39
N ASP A 143 10.48 27.24 4.94
CA ASP A 143 11.68 26.69 4.30
C ASP A 143 11.70 25.15 4.27
N LEU A 144 10.89 24.49 5.11
CA LEU A 144 10.71 23.04 5.15
C LEU A 144 9.38 22.56 4.58
N CYS A 145 8.52 23.48 4.13
CA CYS A 145 7.25 23.14 3.50
C CYS A 145 7.42 23.05 1.98
N SER A 146 6.65 22.15 1.35
CA SER A 146 6.54 22.11 -0.10
C SER A 146 5.11 21.76 -0.50
N PRO A 147 4.39 22.63 -1.24
CA PRO A 147 3.05 22.32 -1.71
C PRO A 147 3.06 21.23 -2.79
N PHE A 148 4.22 20.92 -3.36
CA PHE A 148 4.39 19.96 -4.44
C PHE A 148 5.80 19.37 -4.37
N LEU A 149 5.97 18.37 -3.52
CA LEU A 149 7.22 17.65 -3.38
C LEU A 149 7.17 16.37 -4.20
N MET A 150 8.07 16.27 -5.18
CA MET A 150 8.22 15.06 -5.98
C MET A 150 9.00 13.99 -5.20
N LEU A 151 8.35 12.88 -4.92
CA LEU A 151 8.99 11.64 -4.50
C LEU A 151 9.59 11.00 -5.75
N ASN A 152 10.91 11.00 -5.87
CA ASN A 152 11.59 10.44 -7.04
C ASN A 152 11.32 8.93 -7.11
N THR A 153 10.45 8.49 -8.01
CA THR A 153 10.15 7.07 -8.24
C THR A 153 10.86 6.63 -9.52
N ARG A 154 11.76 5.64 -9.45
CA ARG A 154 12.53 5.20 -10.64
C ARG A 154 11.70 4.32 -11.60
N GLY A 155 10.54 3.81 -11.16
CA GLY A 155 9.55 3.13 -12.00
C GLY A 155 8.79 4.13 -12.89
N GLY A 156 9.44 4.61 -13.96
CA GLY A 156 8.92 5.65 -14.86
C GLY A 156 7.81 5.22 -15.84
N GLY A 157 6.98 4.23 -15.49
CA GLY A 157 5.95 3.69 -16.39
C GLY A 157 4.55 3.70 -15.77
N TRP A 158 3.55 4.09 -16.56
CA TRP A 158 2.15 3.73 -16.30
C TRP A 158 2.05 2.20 -16.16
N GLY A 159 1.70 1.70 -14.97
CA GLY A 159 1.58 0.26 -14.68
C GLY A 159 2.72 -0.36 -13.86
N SER A 160 3.78 0.39 -13.51
CA SER A 160 4.85 -0.15 -12.68
C SER A 160 4.52 0.00 -11.18
N GLY A 161 4.34 -1.10 -10.46
CA GLY A 161 3.96 -1.11 -9.04
C GLY A 161 2.44 -1.12 -8.80
N ASP A 162 1.67 -1.58 -9.79
CA ASP A 162 0.22 -1.62 -9.70
C ASP A 162 -0.29 -2.83 -8.88
N GLU A 163 -1.53 -2.78 -8.43
CA GLU A 163 -2.16 -3.82 -7.61
C GLU A 163 -2.45 -5.13 -8.36
N SER A 164 -2.17 -5.16 -9.68
CA SER A 164 -2.42 -6.29 -10.55
C SER A 164 -1.40 -7.41 -10.31
N PHE A 165 -0.22 -7.06 -9.78
CA PHE A 165 0.86 -8.01 -9.48
C PHE A 165 1.15 -8.06 -7.97
N PRO A 166 1.51 -9.25 -7.44
CA PRO A 166 1.90 -9.36 -6.05
C PRO A 166 3.29 -8.73 -5.83
N THR A 167 3.37 -7.87 -4.82
CA THR A 167 4.64 -7.32 -4.33
C THR A 167 5.40 -8.35 -3.50
N LEU A 168 6.71 -8.46 -3.74
CA LEU A 168 7.57 -9.45 -3.13
C LEU A 168 8.63 -8.81 -2.23
N LEU A 169 8.89 -9.43 -1.09
CA LEU A 169 10.03 -9.10 -0.23
C LEU A 169 10.79 -10.37 0.11
N PHE A 170 12.09 -10.34 -0.14
CA PHE A 170 13.01 -11.41 0.21
C PHE A 170 13.87 -10.97 1.39
N ILE A 171 13.90 -11.81 2.42
CA ILE A 171 14.65 -11.59 3.64
C ILE A 171 15.80 -12.61 3.66
N SER A 172 17.03 -12.12 3.63
CA SER A 172 18.21 -12.98 3.74
C SER A 172 19.34 -12.28 4.51
N SER A 173 19.96 -12.97 5.46
CA SER A 173 21.17 -12.47 6.15
C SER A 173 22.37 -12.29 5.22
N SER A 174 22.33 -12.90 4.03
CA SER A 174 23.36 -12.73 3.00
C SER A 174 23.31 -11.34 2.36
N VAL A 175 22.18 -10.62 2.47
CA VAL A 175 21.99 -9.28 1.91
C VAL A 175 22.84 -8.25 2.66
N PRO A 176 23.74 -7.49 2.00
CA PRO A 176 24.51 -6.45 2.68
C PRO A 176 23.62 -5.32 3.15
N LEU A 177 24.08 -4.54 4.13
CA LEU A 177 23.36 -3.38 4.64
C LEU A 177 23.16 -2.30 3.58
N GLN A 178 22.12 -1.49 3.76
CA GLN A 178 21.68 -0.45 2.82
C GLN A 178 22.80 0.45 2.29
N PRO A 179 23.71 1.02 3.12
CA PRO A 179 24.77 1.90 2.60
C PRO A 179 25.73 1.19 1.64
N LEU A 180 25.99 -0.10 1.88
CA LEU A 180 26.85 -0.90 1.01
C LEU A 180 26.12 -1.29 -0.27
N ARG A 181 24.82 -1.62 -0.20
CA ARG A 181 23.99 -1.87 -1.40
C ARG A 181 23.93 -0.64 -2.30
N ASP A 182 23.66 0.53 -1.72
CA ASP A 182 23.61 1.80 -2.46
C ASP A 182 24.95 2.06 -3.17
N LYS A 183 26.07 1.83 -2.47
CA LYS A 183 27.40 1.93 -3.07
C LYS A 183 27.59 0.96 -4.24
N LEU A 184 27.24 -0.32 -4.08
CA LEU A 184 27.40 -1.32 -5.14
C LEU A 184 26.62 -0.96 -6.41
N VAL A 185 25.40 -0.46 -6.24
CA VAL A 185 24.54 -0.01 -7.35
C VAL A 185 25.09 1.26 -8.00
N SER A 186 25.58 2.21 -7.20
CA SER A 186 26.28 3.40 -7.72
C SER A 186 27.56 3.04 -8.48
N ASP A 187 28.36 2.11 -7.97
CA ASP A 187 29.58 1.63 -8.61
C ASP A 187 29.27 0.94 -9.95
N ALA A 188 28.13 0.23 -10.05
CA ALA A 188 27.66 -0.35 -11.31
C ALA A 188 27.28 0.74 -12.34
N ALA A 189 26.57 1.80 -11.90
CA ALA A 189 26.22 2.93 -12.77
C ALA A 189 27.47 3.67 -13.30
N LEU A 190 28.55 3.69 -12.50
CA LEU A 190 29.85 4.25 -12.86
C LEU A 190 30.78 3.28 -13.61
N GLN A 191 30.30 2.06 -13.94
CA GLN A 191 31.07 1.00 -14.60
C GLN A 191 32.38 0.65 -13.87
N VAL A 192 32.42 0.79 -12.55
CA VAL A 192 33.57 0.38 -11.74
C VAL A 192 33.74 -1.13 -11.85
N ALA A 193 34.97 -1.63 -11.98
CA ALA A 193 35.22 -3.07 -12.02
C ALA A 193 34.79 -3.73 -10.69
N GLU A 194 34.11 -4.87 -10.77
CA GLU A 194 33.68 -5.61 -9.58
C GLU A 194 34.88 -6.31 -8.94
N THR A 195 35.33 -5.82 -7.79
CA THR A 195 36.49 -6.39 -7.07
C THR A 195 36.12 -7.32 -5.92
N THR A 196 34.84 -7.70 -5.79
CA THR A 196 34.23 -8.62 -4.79
C THR A 196 34.36 -8.17 -3.32
N PRO A 197 33.30 -8.32 -2.51
CA PRO A 197 32.82 -9.65 -2.08
C PRO A 197 31.55 -10.13 -2.77
N THR A 198 31.43 -11.45 -2.94
CA THR A 198 30.19 -12.16 -3.21
C THR A 198 29.42 -12.30 -1.90
N PHE A 199 28.22 -11.74 -1.86
CA PHE A 199 27.26 -11.84 -0.77
C PHE A 199 26.43 -13.13 -0.86
N ASP A 200 26.50 -13.89 -1.96
CA ASP A 200 25.70 -15.09 -2.21
C ASP A 200 24.19 -14.79 -2.05
N LEU A 201 23.73 -13.82 -2.84
CA LEU A 201 22.33 -13.41 -2.81
C LEU A 201 21.44 -14.50 -3.45
N PRO A 202 20.19 -14.68 -2.96
CA PRO A 202 19.23 -15.54 -3.62
C PRO A 202 18.92 -14.98 -5.01
N ASP A 203 19.07 -15.79 -6.06
CA ASP A 203 18.72 -15.39 -7.42
C ASP A 203 17.20 -15.45 -7.62
N VAL A 204 16.52 -14.36 -7.28
CA VAL A 204 15.05 -14.30 -7.24
C VAL A 204 14.40 -14.15 -8.62
N ARG A 205 15.16 -14.05 -9.71
CA ARG A 205 14.65 -13.64 -11.02
C ARG A 205 13.52 -14.53 -11.53
N ASN A 206 13.64 -15.85 -11.42
CA ASN A 206 12.60 -16.76 -11.89
C ASN A 206 11.32 -16.69 -11.04
N ALA A 207 11.43 -16.44 -9.73
CA ALA A 207 10.28 -16.23 -8.86
C ALA A 207 9.56 -14.91 -9.21
N VAL A 208 10.32 -13.86 -9.55
CA VAL A 208 9.76 -12.59 -10.01
C VAL A 208 9.12 -12.74 -11.39
N SER A 209 9.76 -13.45 -12.32
CA SER A 209 9.17 -13.76 -13.63
C SER A 209 7.87 -14.56 -13.52
N ALA A 210 7.71 -15.41 -12.52
CA ALA A 210 6.47 -16.17 -12.29
C ALA A 210 5.31 -15.30 -11.76
N THR A 211 5.62 -14.14 -11.16
CA THR A 211 4.63 -13.24 -10.57
C THR A 211 4.24 -12.07 -11.47
N HIS A 212 5.09 -11.71 -12.43
CA HIS A 212 4.90 -10.56 -13.33
C HIS A 212 4.67 -11.03 -14.77
N ASP A 213 4.06 -10.19 -15.61
CA ASP A 213 3.67 -10.55 -16.99
C ASP A 213 4.83 -10.68 -17.99
N GLY A 214 6.06 -10.91 -17.52
CA GLY A 214 7.25 -11.04 -18.35
C GLY A 214 7.77 -9.73 -18.93
N ASN A 215 7.08 -8.60 -18.72
CA ASN A 215 7.53 -7.28 -19.19
C ASN A 215 8.56 -6.63 -18.25
N THR A 216 8.79 -7.21 -17.07
CA THR A 216 9.95 -6.83 -16.26
C THR A 216 11.19 -7.37 -16.97
N ASN A 217 12.03 -6.48 -17.49
CA ASN A 217 13.33 -6.75 -18.16
C ASN A 217 14.36 -7.49 -17.28
N LEU A 218 13.94 -8.20 -16.23
CA LEU A 218 14.81 -8.95 -15.33
C LEU A 218 15.49 -10.14 -16.04
N GLY A 219 15.01 -10.48 -17.24
CA GLY A 219 15.61 -11.47 -18.15
C GLY A 219 15.47 -12.90 -17.62
N ASN A 220 14.73 -13.74 -18.34
CA ASN A 220 14.85 -15.19 -18.15
C ASN A 220 16.24 -15.60 -18.67
N SER A 221 17.25 -15.62 -17.80
CA SER A 221 18.59 -16.05 -18.20
C SER A 221 18.99 -17.34 -17.49
N SER A 222 19.40 -18.33 -18.26
CA SER A 222 20.16 -19.47 -17.76
C SER A 222 21.52 -18.97 -17.24
N GLY A 223 21.77 -19.09 -15.93
CA GLY A 223 23.07 -18.81 -15.31
C GLY A 223 23.03 -17.80 -14.16
N LYS A 224 23.91 -18.00 -13.17
CA LYS A 224 24.06 -17.11 -12.00
C LYS A 224 24.64 -15.76 -12.47
N ILE A 225 23.96 -14.66 -12.13
CA ILE A 225 24.50 -13.30 -12.30
C ILE A 225 25.29 -12.88 -11.05
N SER A 226 26.08 -11.82 -11.15
CA SER A 226 26.75 -11.28 -9.96
C SER A 226 25.75 -10.64 -9.00
N ASP A 227 26.09 -10.62 -7.71
CA ASP A 227 25.25 -10.01 -6.67
C ASP A 227 25.02 -8.52 -6.96
N ARG A 228 26.02 -7.82 -7.50
CA ARG A 228 25.89 -6.43 -7.93
C ARG A 228 24.91 -6.28 -9.08
N SER A 229 25.00 -7.12 -10.12
CA SER A 229 24.04 -7.11 -11.22
C SER A 229 22.61 -7.40 -10.75
N LEU A 230 22.46 -8.33 -9.81
CA LEU A 230 21.16 -8.59 -9.18
C LEU A 230 20.65 -7.35 -8.45
N LEU A 231 21.45 -6.73 -7.58
CA LEU A 231 21.05 -5.51 -6.84
C LEU A 231 20.68 -4.34 -7.76
N THR A 232 21.42 -4.12 -8.85
CA THR A 232 21.08 -3.07 -9.85
C THR A 232 19.77 -3.38 -10.55
N LEU A 233 19.49 -4.65 -10.82
CA LEU A 233 18.25 -5.10 -11.43
C LEU A 233 17.06 -4.94 -10.45
N LEU A 234 17.26 -5.20 -9.16
CA LEU A 234 16.28 -4.95 -8.10
C LEU A 234 15.96 -3.46 -7.92
N GLU A 235 16.93 -2.56 -8.04
CA GLU A 235 16.70 -1.10 -7.95
C GLU A 235 15.60 -0.63 -8.94
N SER A 236 15.57 -1.23 -10.12
CA SER A 236 14.60 -0.89 -11.17
C SER A 236 13.19 -1.48 -10.93
N SER A 237 13.01 -2.32 -9.91
CA SER A 237 11.75 -3.02 -9.67
C SER A 237 10.93 -2.34 -8.56
N PRO A 238 9.75 -1.75 -8.87
CA PRO A 238 8.89 -1.11 -7.88
C PRO A 238 8.19 -2.09 -6.93
N SER A 239 8.06 -3.36 -7.33
CA SER A 239 7.27 -4.38 -6.63
C SER A 239 8.12 -5.41 -5.90
N LEU A 240 9.41 -5.15 -5.73
CA LEU A 240 10.37 -6.12 -5.22
C LEU A 240 11.39 -5.46 -4.31
N ASP A 241 11.62 -6.06 -3.15
CA ASP A 241 12.71 -5.67 -2.25
C ASP A 241 13.49 -6.89 -1.75
N LEU A 242 14.77 -6.66 -1.43
CA LEU A 242 15.67 -7.64 -0.83
C LEU A 242 16.38 -6.99 0.36
N VAL A 243 16.22 -7.56 1.56
CA VAL A 243 16.65 -6.94 2.81
C VAL A 243 17.24 -7.96 3.78
N PRO A 244 18.19 -7.58 4.64
CA PRO A 244 18.58 -8.41 5.76
C PRO A 244 17.54 -8.37 6.89
N PRO A 245 17.49 -9.39 7.77
CA PRO A 245 16.57 -9.43 8.92
C PRO A 245 16.60 -8.14 9.76
N MET A 246 17.79 -7.58 9.96
CA MET A 246 18.03 -6.36 10.73
C MET A 246 17.66 -5.05 10.00
N GLU A 247 17.06 -5.11 8.82
CA GLU A 247 16.43 -3.96 8.14
C GLU A 247 14.92 -4.08 7.98
N LEU A 248 14.30 -5.17 8.44
CA LEU A 248 12.83 -5.27 8.46
C LEU A 248 12.18 -4.20 9.34
N PRO A 249 11.04 -3.64 8.95
CA PRO A 249 10.25 -2.77 9.81
C PRO A 249 9.82 -3.45 11.12
N GLU A 250 9.62 -2.64 12.15
CA GLU A 250 9.16 -3.08 13.48
C GLU A 250 7.64 -3.03 13.65
N ARG A 251 6.91 -2.54 12.64
CA ARG A 251 5.44 -2.51 12.63
C ARG A 251 4.94 -3.27 11.42
N TRP A 252 3.87 -4.04 11.61
CA TRP A 252 3.27 -4.81 10.52
C TRP A 252 2.75 -3.94 9.38
N ILE A 253 2.26 -2.73 9.70
CA ILE A 253 1.69 -1.80 8.72
C ILE A 253 2.75 -1.34 7.70
N ASP A 254 4.01 -1.25 8.12
CA ASP A 254 5.13 -0.89 7.24
C ASP A 254 5.53 -2.05 6.29
N LEU A 255 5.01 -3.26 6.53
CA LEU A 255 5.12 -4.42 5.63
C LEU A 255 3.91 -4.56 4.70
N SER A 256 2.87 -3.72 4.87
CA SER A 256 1.58 -3.91 4.18
C SER A 256 1.63 -3.69 2.66
N THR A 257 2.70 -3.09 2.13
CA THR A 257 2.94 -3.03 0.69
C THR A 257 3.27 -4.39 0.09
N TYR A 258 3.79 -5.33 0.89
CA TYR A 258 4.19 -6.65 0.42
C TYR A 258 3.02 -7.63 0.46
N SER A 259 2.93 -8.43 -0.59
CA SER A 259 1.91 -9.47 -0.75
C SER A 259 2.47 -10.84 -0.35
N ILE A 260 3.74 -11.08 -0.71
CA ILE A 260 4.46 -12.31 -0.39
C ILE A 260 5.81 -11.94 0.23
N ILE A 261 6.13 -12.55 1.37
CA ILE A 261 7.44 -12.45 2.02
C ILE A 261 8.12 -13.81 1.98
N TRP A 262 9.41 -13.83 1.65
CA TRP A 262 10.26 -15.02 1.63
C TRP A 262 11.33 -14.89 2.70
N ILE A 263 11.55 -15.94 3.48
CA ILE A 263 12.58 -15.95 4.54
C ILE A 263 13.13 -17.36 4.77
N ALA A 264 14.43 -17.47 5.00
CA ALA A 264 15.02 -18.73 5.46
C ALA A 264 14.57 -19.04 6.89
N ARG A 265 14.40 -20.31 7.25
CA ARG A 265 14.12 -20.71 8.64
C ARG A 265 15.18 -20.17 9.62
N GLU A 266 16.45 -20.14 9.25
CA GLU A 266 17.52 -19.62 10.11
C GLU A 266 17.48 -18.09 10.29
N ASP A 267 17.07 -17.36 9.25
CA ASP A 267 16.84 -15.91 9.34
C ASP A 267 15.61 -15.60 10.20
N LEU A 268 14.57 -16.43 10.12
CA LEU A 268 13.41 -16.35 11.00
C LEU A 268 13.79 -16.63 12.46
N ARG A 269 14.68 -17.59 12.72
CA ARG A 269 15.28 -17.84 14.04
C ARG A 269 16.10 -16.64 14.52
N THR A 270 16.85 -16.01 13.62
CA THR A 270 17.60 -14.78 13.90
C THR A 270 16.65 -13.64 14.30
N LEU A 271 15.52 -13.46 13.61
CA LEU A 271 14.49 -12.50 14.02
C LEU A 271 13.95 -12.83 15.41
N ALA A 272 13.61 -14.10 15.66
CA ALA A 272 13.07 -14.53 16.95
C ALA A 272 14.02 -14.28 18.13
N THR A 273 15.32 -14.39 17.91
CA THR A 273 16.35 -14.30 18.95
C THR A 273 16.93 -12.90 19.11
N LYS A 274 17.21 -12.20 18.01
CA LYS A 274 17.92 -10.91 18.00
C LYS A 274 17.00 -9.71 17.76
N HIS A 275 15.85 -9.90 17.12
CA HIS A 275 14.96 -8.82 16.69
C HIS A 275 13.47 -9.14 16.95
N PRO A 276 13.07 -9.39 18.21
CA PRO A 276 11.73 -9.88 18.53
C PRO A 276 10.61 -8.96 18.04
N SER A 277 10.77 -7.63 18.10
CA SER A 277 9.77 -6.68 17.59
C SER A 277 9.48 -6.85 16.09
N ARG A 278 10.50 -7.22 15.30
CA ARG A 278 10.38 -7.44 13.85
C ARG A 278 9.78 -8.79 13.53
N LYS A 279 10.09 -9.80 14.35
CA LYS A 279 9.36 -11.09 14.33
C LYS A 279 7.87 -10.84 14.56
N THR A 280 7.51 -10.07 15.58
CA THR A 280 6.12 -9.71 15.88
C THR A 280 5.47 -8.98 14.71
N ALA A 281 6.13 -7.99 14.11
CA ALA A 281 5.63 -7.29 12.93
C ALA A 281 5.36 -8.24 11.75
N LEU A 282 6.25 -9.21 11.51
CA LEU A 282 6.07 -10.23 10.47
C LEU A 282 4.90 -11.16 10.78
N GLN A 283 4.72 -11.56 12.04
CA GLN A 283 3.60 -12.39 12.48
C GLN A 283 2.27 -11.65 12.33
N GLU A 284 2.19 -10.40 12.76
CA GLU A 284 1.01 -9.53 12.63
C GLU A 284 0.67 -9.27 11.15
N TRP A 285 1.69 -9.09 10.30
CA TRP A 285 1.49 -8.94 8.86
C TRP A 285 0.93 -10.21 8.22
N LEU A 286 1.46 -11.39 8.60
CA LEU A 286 0.93 -12.67 8.15
C LEU A 286 -0.52 -12.85 8.63
N ALA A 287 -0.75 -12.59 9.91
CA ALA A 287 -2.04 -12.63 10.57
C ALA A 287 -3.09 -11.75 9.88
N ALA A 288 -2.68 -10.59 9.35
CA ALA A 288 -3.52 -9.63 8.65
C ALA A 288 -3.99 -10.08 7.24
N GLY A 289 -3.49 -11.21 6.72
CA GLY A 289 -4.02 -11.83 5.50
C GLY A 289 -3.01 -12.09 4.38
N ALA A 290 -1.73 -11.81 4.59
CA ALA A 290 -0.69 -11.97 3.57
C ALA A 290 -0.11 -13.39 3.49
N VAL A 291 0.88 -13.60 2.61
CA VAL A 291 1.48 -14.93 2.35
C VAL A 291 2.94 -14.96 2.77
N LEU A 292 3.29 -15.77 3.76
CA LEU A 292 4.67 -16.01 4.17
C LEU A 292 5.17 -17.32 3.57
N VAL A 293 6.33 -17.28 2.91
CA VAL A 293 7.05 -18.46 2.43
C VAL A 293 8.32 -18.63 3.26
N VAL A 294 8.43 -19.77 3.93
CA VAL A 294 9.61 -20.16 4.71
C VAL A 294 10.30 -21.32 4.00
N TYR A 295 11.55 -21.16 3.63
CA TYR A 295 12.36 -22.26 3.10
C TYR A 295 13.33 -22.81 4.15
N ASP A 296 14.03 -23.90 3.85
CA ASP A 296 14.78 -24.72 4.80
C ASP A 296 13.89 -25.50 5.80
N ALA A 297 12.79 -26.08 5.30
CA ALA A 297 11.94 -26.97 6.10
C ALA A 297 12.52 -28.40 6.25
N GLY A 298 13.58 -28.71 5.49
CA GLY A 298 14.22 -30.02 5.43
C GLY A 298 13.56 -30.94 4.39
N ASP A 299 14.33 -31.87 3.82
CA ASP A 299 13.91 -32.74 2.70
C ASP A 299 12.59 -33.50 2.95
N ASP A 300 12.32 -33.86 4.20
CA ASP A 300 11.09 -34.54 4.64
C ASP A 300 10.25 -33.66 5.59
N TYR A 301 10.44 -32.34 5.52
CA TYR A 301 9.71 -31.36 6.32
C TYR A 301 9.87 -31.54 7.85
N GLN A 302 11.01 -32.09 8.28
CA GLN A 302 11.30 -32.32 9.69
C GLN A 302 11.32 -31.03 10.53
N HIS A 303 11.49 -29.86 9.91
CA HIS A 303 11.54 -28.57 10.60
C HIS A 303 10.20 -27.83 10.69
N LEU A 304 9.08 -28.39 10.23
CA LEU A 304 7.77 -27.72 10.32
C LEU A 304 7.39 -27.34 11.75
N GLY A 305 7.67 -28.21 12.73
CA GLY A 305 7.39 -27.90 14.14
C GLY A 305 8.22 -26.73 14.67
N ASP A 306 9.46 -26.56 14.17
CA ASP A 306 10.31 -25.41 14.50
C ASP A 306 9.74 -24.12 13.89
N ILE A 307 9.32 -24.16 12.62
CA ILE A 307 8.68 -23.01 11.95
C ILE A 307 7.39 -22.60 12.68
N GLU A 308 6.54 -23.56 13.06
CA GLU A 308 5.33 -23.31 13.85
C GLU A 308 5.65 -22.62 15.18
N LYS A 309 6.70 -23.09 15.88
CA LYS A 309 7.15 -22.49 17.14
C LYS A 309 7.72 -21.09 16.94
N LEU A 310 8.54 -20.89 15.91
CA LEU A 310 9.14 -19.59 15.60
C LEU A 310 8.08 -18.53 15.28
N LEU A 311 6.95 -18.93 14.68
CA LEU A 311 5.82 -18.06 14.35
C LEU A 311 4.69 -18.09 15.39
N ASP A 312 4.88 -18.74 16.54
CA ASP A 312 3.87 -18.89 17.62
C ASP A 312 2.52 -19.45 17.13
N LEU A 313 2.53 -20.23 16.05
CA LEU A 313 1.32 -20.80 15.46
C LEU A 313 0.78 -21.95 16.32
N PRO A 314 -0.55 -22.19 16.28
CA PRO A 314 -1.15 -23.37 16.91
C PRO A 314 -0.42 -24.64 16.47
N PRO A 315 0.06 -25.46 17.43
CA PRO A 315 0.83 -26.65 17.10
C PRO A 315 -0.10 -27.64 16.44
N ARG A 316 0.37 -28.29 15.39
CA ARG A 316 -0.37 -29.39 14.76
C ARG A 316 0.14 -30.74 15.28
N PRO A 317 -0.62 -31.84 15.11
CA PRO A 317 -0.20 -33.16 15.56
C PRO A 317 1.21 -33.48 15.06
N ASP A 318 2.06 -34.03 15.92
CA ASP A 318 3.39 -34.43 15.51
C ASP A 318 3.33 -35.44 14.37
N ALA A 319 4.13 -35.21 13.32
CA ALA A 319 4.33 -36.15 12.21
C ALA A 319 4.86 -37.52 12.69
N ALA A 320 5.36 -37.60 13.93
CA ALA A 320 5.76 -38.85 14.58
C ALA A 320 4.58 -39.80 14.86
N LYS A 321 3.33 -39.30 14.87
CA LYS A 321 2.15 -40.17 14.77
C LYS A 321 2.09 -40.68 13.33
N LYS A 322 2.37 -41.98 13.15
CA LYS A 322 2.52 -42.68 11.85
C LYS A 322 1.43 -42.41 10.80
N ASP A 323 0.29 -41.88 11.20
CA ASP A 323 -0.90 -41.68 10.35
C ASP A 323 -1.11 -40.23 9.90
N VAL A 324 -0.31 -39.25 10.37
CA VAL A 324 -0.46 -37.82 10.01
C VAL A 324 0.73 -37.34 9.19
N LEU A 325 0.58 -37.35 7.86
CA LEU A 325 1.56 -36.80 6.93
C LEU A 325 1.75 -35.29 7.17
N TYR A 326 3.01 -34.86 7.25
CA TYR A 326 3.42 -33.45 7.31
C TYR A 326 2.70 -32.61 8.40
N ARG A 327 2.35 -33.19 9.55
CA ARG A 327 1.66 -32.47 10.65
C ARG A 327 0.36 -31.78 10.20
N ASP A 328 -0.48 -32.43 9.38
CA ASP A 328 -1.72 -31.86 8.78
C ASP A 328 -1.51 -30.66 7.83
N TRP A 329 -0.27 -30.36 7.45
CA TRP A 329 -0.02 -29.40 6.39
C TRP A 329 -0.59 -29.90 5.06
N ILE A 330 -1.09 -28.97 4.26
CA ILE A 330 -1.71 -29.22 2.98
C ILE A 330 -0.59 -29.37 1.96
N SER A 331 -0.42 -30.56 1.41
CA SER A 331 0.57 -30.81 0.35
C SER A 331 0.17 -30.16 -0.96
N ALA A 332 1.16 -29.72 -1.73
CA ALA A 332 0.98 -29.24 -3.09
C ALA A 332 0.16 -30.25 -3.93
N ARG A 333 -0.91 -29.77 -4.59
CA ARG A 333 -1.71 -30.63 -5.47
C ARG A 333 -1.12 -30.62 -6.86
N ALA A 334 -0.91 -31.80 -7.45
CA ALA A 334 -0.41 -31.92 -8.82
C ALA A 334 -1.32 -31.20 -9.84
N ALA A 335 -2.64 -31.17 -9.59
CA ALA A 335 -3.61 -30.47 -10.45
C ALA A 335 -3.39 -28.94 -10.51
N ASP A 336 -2.74 -28.34 -9.51
CA ASP A 336 -2.43 -26.90 -9.51
C ASP A 336 -1.22 -26.58 -10.40
N LYS A 337 -0.44 -27.58 -10.83
CA LYS A 337 0.75 -27.41 -11.67
C LYS A 337 0.41 -27.02 -13.11
N ASP A 338 -0.68 -27.57 -13.65
CA ASP A 338 -1.12 -27.30 -15.03
C ASP A 338 -2.01 -26.07 -15.14
N ARG A 339 -2.34 -25.43 -14.00
CA ARG A 339 -3.14 -24.22 -13.98
C ARG A 339 -2.24 -23.06 -14.41
N ARG A 340 -2.62 -22.31 -15.45
CA ARG A 340 -1.95 -21.03 -15.72
C ARG A 340 -2.29 -20.06 -14.59
N VAL A 341 -1.27 -19.38 -14.06
CA VAL A 341 -1.48 -18.26 -13.13
C VAL A 341 -2.42 -17.27 -13.81
N LYS A 342 -3.61 -17.10 -13.24
CA LYS A 342 -4.58 -16.11 -13.74
C LYS A 342 -4.11 -14.74 -13.25
N ILE A 343 -3.11 -14.18 -13.92
CA ILE A 343 -2.74 -12.78 -13.73
C ILE A 343 -3.86 -11.95 -14.37
N TYR A 344 -4.74 -11.38 -13.55
CA TYR A 344 -5.80 -10.49 -13.99
C TYR A 344 -5.18 -9.16 -14.45
N GLY A 345 -4.81 -9.07 -15.73
CA GLY A 345 -4.26 -7.84 -16.32
C GLY A 345 -3.53 -8.04 -17.65
N SER A 346 -2.96 -9.22 -17.91
CA SER A 346 -1.97 -9.40 -18.99
C SER A 346 -2.53 -9.40 -20.43
N SER A 347 -3.84 -9.26 -20.63
CA SER A 347 -4.44 -9.29 -21.98
C SER A 347 -5.30 -8.08 -22.34
N SER A 348 -5.23 -6.96 -21.62
CA SER A 348 -5.98 -5.76 -22.02
C SER A 348 -5.13 -4.49 -22.00
N PRO A 349 -4.90 -3.84 -23.15
CA PRO A 349 -4.25 -2.53 -23.20
C PRO A 349 -5.10 -1.40 -22.58
N TYR A 350 -6.27 -1.72 -22.01
CA TYR A 350 -7.11 -0.80 -21.24
C TYR A 350 -7.66 -1.53 -20.02
N TYR A 351 -7.45 -0.94 -18.84
CA TYR A 351 -7.90 -1.20 -17.45
C TYR A 351 -9.30 -1.83 -17.15
N GLY A 352 -9.94 -2.55 -18.07
CA GLY A 352 -11.38 -2.81 -18.04
C GLY A 352 -11.86 -4.05 -17.27
N ASN A 353 -11.01 -5.02 -16.92
CA ASN A 353 -11.49 -6.34 -16.45
C ASN A 353 -10.91 -6.84 -15.12
N ILE A 354 -10.17 -6.02 -14.36
CA ILE A 354 -9.86 -6.39 -12.97
C ILE A 354 -11.14 -6.20 -12.16
N GLN A 355 -11.80 -7.31 -11.85
CA GLN A 355 -12.95 -7.36 -10.97
C GLN A 355 -12.50 -7.98 -9.64
N PRO A 356 -12.69 -7.31 -8.49
CA PRO A 356 -12.73 -8.04 -7.24
C PRO A 356 -13.86 -9.06 -7.38
N PRO A 357 -13.73 -10.26 -6.82
CA PRO A 357 -14.82 -11.22 -6.85
C PRO A 357 -16.08 -10.50 -6.35
N ALA A 358 -17.15 -10.51 -7.15
CA ALA A 358 -18.48 -10.21 -6.62
C ALA A 358 -18.60 -11.02 -5.33
N MET A 359 -19.21 -10.47 -4.26
CA MET A 359 -19.45 -11.24 -3.04
C MET A 359 -20.16 -12.53 -3.45
N ALA A 360 -19.38 -13.57 -3.72
CA ALA A 360 -19.89 -14.88 -3.90
C ALA A 360 -20.56 -15.10 -2.57
N THR A 361 -21.83 -15.46 -2.61
CA THR A 361 -22.39 -16.26 -1.53
C THR A 361 -21.28 -17.22 -1.17
N MET A 362 -20.70 -17.06 0.03
CA MET A 362 -19.75 -17.99 0.57
C MET A 362 -20.53 -19.30 0.64
N THR A 363 -20.58 -20.01 -0.47
CA THR A 363 -20.67 -21.46 -0.43
C THR A 363 -19.48 -21.78 0.44
N PRO A 364 -19.71 -22.34 1.64
CA PRO A 364 -18.62 -22.81 2.45
C PRO A 364 -17.75 -23.59 1.47
N VAL A 365 -16.48 -23.20 1.30
CA VAL A 365 -15.53 -24.15 0.76
C VAL A 365 -15.75 -25.37 1.66
N PRO A 366 -16.25 -26.49 1.12
CA PRO A 366 -16.50 -27.66 1.96
C PRO A 366 -15.21 -27.83 2.72
N SER A 367 -15.27 -27.87 4.05
CA SER A 367 -14.12 -28.19 4.90
C SER A 367 -13.38 -29.27 4.16
N ALA A 368 -12.19 -28.95 3.62
CA ALA A 368 -11.56 -29.82 2.63
C ALA A 368 -11.64 -31.23 3.23
N PRO A 369 -12.40 -32.16 2.62
CA PRO A 369 -12.65 -33.44 3.26
C PRO A 369 -11.28 -33.96 3.62
N ALA A 370 -11.05 -34.40 4.87
CA ALA A 370 -9.75 -34.86 5.31
C ALA A 370 -9.24 -35.87 4.28
N ILE A 371 -8.42 -35.41 3.34
CA ILE A 371 -7.98 -36.24 2.23
C ILE A 371 -6.91 -37.07 2.89
N ILE A 372 -7.24 -38.33 3.17
CA ILE A 372 -6.27 -39.34 3.52
C ILE A 372 -5.27 -39.35 2.36
N GLN A 373 -4.15 -38.65 2.55
CA GLN A 373 -3.11 -38.53 1.54
C GLN A 373 -2.53 -39.94 1.35
N LYS A 374 -2.80 -40.54 0.19
CA LYS A 374 -2.15 -41.78 -0.21
C LYS A 374 -0.66 -41.46 -0.35
N LYS A 375 0.20 -42.17 0.40
CA LYS A 375 1.65 -41.98 0.43
C LYS A 375 2.21 -41.95 -1.00
N ALA A 376 2.56 -40.76 -1.48
CA ALA A 376 3.32 -40.60 -2.71
C ALA A 376 4.74 -41.15 -2.50
N THR A 377 5.36 -41.67 -3.55
CA THR A 377 6.73 -42.21 -3.53
C THR A 377 7.80 -41.12 -3.41
N SER A 378 7.43 -39.85 -3.51
CA SER A 378 8.30 -38.68 -3.35
C SER A 378 7.62 -37.61 -2.49
N SER A 379 8.39 -36.96 -1.60
CA SER A 379 7.93 -35.81 -0.81
C SER A 379 7.42 -34.69 -1.73
N PRO A 380 6.33 -33.97 -1.38
CA PRO A 380 5.84 -32.87 -2.18
C PRO A 380 6.88 -31.75 -2.24
N PRO A 381 6.88 -30.88 -3.27
CA PRO A 381 7.83 -29.79 -3.39
C PRO A 381 7.58 -28.63 -2.41
N PHE A 382 6.35 -28.51 -1.91
CA PHE A 382 6.02 -27.60 -0.82
C PHE A 382 4.80 -28.11 -0.07
N VAL A 383 4.64 -27.63 1.15
CA VAL A 383 3.44 -27.81 1.97
C VAL A 383 2.96 -26.46 2.47
N SER A 384 1.67 -26.33 2.77
CA SER A 384 1.10 -25.06 3.23
C SER A 384 0.07 -25.22 4.35
N ARG A 385 -0.21 -24.13 5.07
CA ARG A 385 -1.29 -24.09 6.07
C ARG A 385 -1.87 -22.68 6.23
N PRO A 386 -3.14 -22.57 6.66
CA PRO A 386 -3.67 -21.32 7.18
C PRO A 386 -2.86 -20.82 8.40
N ALA A 387 -2.68 -19.51 8.46
CA ALA A 387 -2.08 -18.78 9.58
C ALA A 387 -2.94 -17.55 9.91
N GLN A 388 -3.93 -17.74 10.78
CA GLN A 388 -5.01 -16.77 11.03
C GLN A 388 -5.71 -16.36 9.73
N MET A 389 -5.70 -15.07 9.32
CA MET A 389 -6.28 -14.68 8.02
C MET A 389 -5.31 -14.88 6.84
N GLY A 390 -4.02 -15.10 7.12
CA GLY A 390 -2.99 -15.30 6.10
C GLY A 390 -2.70 -16.76 5.77
N TRP A 391 -1.62 -16.94 5.02
CA TRP A 391 -1.21 -18.24 4.49
C TRP A 391 0.30 -18.45 4.67
N LEU A 392 0.67 -19.62 5.19
CA LEU A 392 2.06 -20.02 5.38
C LEU A 392 2.40 -21.16 4.43
N ILE A 393 3.50 -21.01 3.69
CA ILE A 393 4.05 -22.03 2.80
C ILE A 393 5.45 -22.41 3.30
N ALA A 394 5.76 -23.70 3.30
CA ALA A 394 7.06 -24.24 3.65
C ALA A 394 7.68 -24.97 2.45
N LEU A 395 8.94 -24.64 2.15
CA LEU A 395 9.77 -25.28 1.14
C LEU A 395 10.86 -26.15 1.80
N PRO A 396 11.13 -27.36 1.29
CA PRO A 396 12.09 -28.26 1.90
C PRO A 396 13.54 -27.77 1.74
N GLU A 397 13.89 -27.18 0.58
CA GLU A 397 15.28 -26.84 0.24
C GLU A 397 15.84 -25.71 1.09
N THR A 398 17.14 -25.80 1.45
CA THR A 398 17.85 -24.73 2.15
C THR A 398 18.04 -23.48 1.30
N ASN A 399 18.13 -23.62 -0.02
CA ASN A 399 18.12 -22.50 -0.97
C ASN A 399 17.35 -22.92 -2.23
N PRO A 400 16.08 -22.51 -2.39
CA PRO A 400 15.26 -22.90 -3.54
C PRO A 400 15.53 -22.03 -4.78
N PHE A 401 16.46 -21.06 -4.72
CA PHE A 401 16.73 -20.12 -5.81
C PHE A 401 17.86 -20.62 -6.74
N PRO A 402 17.78 -20.38 -8.07
CA PRO A 402 16.72 -19.62 -8.75
C PRO A 402 15.42 -20.41 -8.97
N GLY A 403 15.42 -21.73 -8.79
CA GLY A 403 14.27 -22.59 -9.11
C GLY A 403 13.86 -22.50 -10.58
N SER A 404 12.73 -23.12 -10.96
CA SER A 404 12.14 -22.93 -12.30
C SER A 404 10.90 -22.03 -12.22
N THR A 405 10.66 -21.24 -13.26
CA THR A 405 9.43 -20.40 -13.35
C THR A 405 8.17 -21.25 -13.20
N ALA A 406 8.15 -22.47 -13.75
CA ALA A 406 7.01 -23.38 -13.65
C ALA A 406 6.74 -23.86 -12.22
N ASP A 407 7.79 -24.10 -11.42
CA ASP A 407 7.61 -24.50 -10.01
C ASP A 407 7.11 -23.31 -9.16
N TRP A 408 7.57 -22.10 -9.46
CA TRP A 408 7.07 -20.89 -8.81
C TRP A 408 5.62 -20.58 -9.19
N GLU A 409 5.25 -20.72 -10.47
CA GLU A 409 3.86 -20.62 -10.91
C GLU A 409 2.97 -21.65 -10.20
N TRP A 410 3.46 -22.90 -10.06
CA TRP A 410 2.74 -23.93 -9.31
C TRP A 410 2.52 -23.53 -7.84
N LEU A 411 3.55 -23.02 -7.17
CA LEU A 411 3.44 -22.50 -5.80
C LEU A 411 2.39 -21.39 -5.72
N LEU A 412 2.43 -20.41 -6.61
CA LEU A 412 1.47 -19.29 -6.63
C LEU A 412 0.03 -19.78 -6.87
N ASN A 413 -0.17 -20.71 -7.80
CA ASN A 413 -1.48 -21.32 -8.07
C ASN A 413 -2.06 -22.11 -6.90
N SER A 414 -1.20 -22.55 -5.97
CA SER A 414 -1.63 -23.26 -4.76
C SER A 414 -2.15 -22.34 -3.65
N ILE A 415 -1.94 -21.02 -3.77
CA ILE A 415 -2.43 -20.04 -2.81
C ILE A 415 -3.96 -19.96 -2.92
N PRO A 416 -4.71 -20.20 -1.83
CA PRO A 416 -6.17 -20.20 -1.87
C PRO A 416 -6.68 -18.78 -2.11
N ASP A 417 -7.81 -18.69 -2.83
CA ASP A 417 -8.55 -17.46 -3.09
C ASP A 417 -7.73 -16.34 -3.76
N GLN A 418 -6.56 -16.64 -4.32
CA GLN A 418 -5.65 -15.65 -4.91
C GLN A 418 -5.24 -14.54 -3.93
N ARG A 419 -4.96 -14.91 -2.66
CA ARG A 419 -4.60 -13.96 -1.59
C ARG A 419 -3.35 -13.14 -1.88
N GLU A 420 -2.49 -13.59 -2.78
CA GLU A 420 -1.37 -12.81 -3.30
C GLU A 420 -1.81 -11.56 -4.06
N SER A 421 -3.00 -11.57 -4.69
CA SER A 421 -3.57 -10.39 -5.34
C SER A 421 -4.17 -9.43 -4.32
N TRP A 422 -3.87 -8.14 -4.47
CA TRP A 422 -4.48 -7.07 -3.67
C TRP A 422 -6.01 -7.12 -3.69
N SER A 423 -6.58 -7.26 -4.90
CA SER A 423 -8.03 -7.15 -5.10
C SER A 423 -8.83 -8.28 -4.46
N TYR A 424 -8.30 -9.50 -4.50
CA TYR A 424 -8.90 -10.67 -3.88
C TYR A 424 -8.72 -10.67 -2.38
N ARG A 425 -7.51 -10.31 -1.91
CA ARG A 425 -7.24 -10.15 -0.49
C ARG A 425 -8.19 -9.12 0.09
N HIS A 426 -8.14 -7.86 -0.36
CA HIS A 426 -8.86 -6.74 0.26
C HIS A 426 -10.31 -6.54 -0.22
N GLY A 427 -10.76 -7.27 -1.25
CA GLY A 427 -12.12 -7.15 -1.80
C GLY A 427 -12.40 -5.78 -2.46
N MET A 428 -11.34 -5.10 -2.93
CA MET A 428 -11.40 -3.80 -3.56
C MET A 428 -10.23 -3.57 -4.51
N THR A 429 -10.40 -2.67 -5.47
CA THR A 429 -9.39 -2.32 -6.47
C THR A 429 -9.29 -0.79 -6.61
N PHE A 430 -8.09 -0.26 -6.77
CA PHE A 430 -7.84 1.14 -7.10
C PHE A 430 -7.91 1.41 -8.60
N VAL A 431 -7.62 0.40 -9.41
CA VAL A 431 -7.47 0.55 -10.86
C VAL A 431 -8.69 0.04 -11.60
N GLY A 432 -9.18 -1.15 -11.26
CA GLY A 432 -10.35 -1.78 -11.84
C GLY A 432 -11.68 -1.28 -11.28
N HIS A 433 -12.72 -2.10 -11.49
CA HIS A 433 -14.09 -1.77 -11.10
C HIS A 433 -14.39 -2.26 -9.68
N ASN A 434 -15.04 -1.43 -8.87
CA ASN A 434 -15.58 -1.84 -7.57
C ASN A 434 -17.08 -2.12 -7.70
N ASP A 435 -17.45 -3.19 -8.40
CA ASP A 435 -18.86 -3.51 -8.74
C ASP A 435 -19.76 -3.63 -7.50
N GLY A 436 -19.19 -4.02 -6.36
CA GLY A 436 -19.90 -4.06 -5.09
C GLY A 436 -20.14 -2.70 -4.42
N PHE A 437 -19.65 -1.57 -4.96
CA PHE A 437 -19.66 -0.27 -4.27
C PHE A 437 -21.05 0.12 -3.72
N TRP A 438 -22.07 0.06 -4.57
CA TRP A 438 -23.45 0.45 -4.21
C TRP A 438 -24.08 -0.45 -3.14
N ASN A 439 -23.67 -1.72 -3.03
CA ASN A 439 -24.19 -2.66 -2.04
C ASN A 439 -23.92 -2.25 -0.59
N TRP A 440 -22.99 -1.31 -0.39
CA TRP A 440 -22.52 -0.85 0.92
C TRP A 440 -23.03 0.53 1.32
N HIS A 441 -23.86 1.17 0.50
CA HIS A 441 -24.49 2.43 0.87
C HIS A 441 -25.37 2.29 2.11
N ILE A 442 -25.47 3.36 2.89
CA ILE A 442 -26.40 3.40 4.03
C ILE A 442 -27.81 3.49 3.44
N ALA A 443 -28.66 2.51 3.76
CA ALA A 443 -30.02 2.46 3.22
C ALA A 443 -30.77 3.76 3.57
N GLY A 444 -31.43 4.35 2.56
CA GLY A 444 -32.22 5.58 2.71
C GLY A 444 -31.40 6.87 2.83
N VAL A 445 -30.07 6.83 2.83
CA VAL A 445 -29.22 8.03 2.86
C VAL A 445 -28.90 8.48 1.44
N GLY A 446 -29.11 9.77 1.15
CA GLY A 446 -28.85 10.35 -0.18
C GLY A 446 -29.86 9.95 -1.25
N ALA A 447 -30.87 9.14 -0.90
CA ALA A 447 -32.01 8.89 -1.77
C ALA A 447 -32.87 10.15 -1.80
N ALA A 448 -33.03 10.76 -2.97
CA ALA A 448 -33.94 11.89 -3.12
C ALA A 448 -35.37 11.41 -2.75
N PRO A 449 -36.07 12.09 -1.82
CA PRO A 449 -37.42 11.71 -1.45
C PRO A 449 -38.38 12.19 -2.54
N VAL A 450 -38.32 11.56 -3.72
CA VAL A 450 -39.01 12.00 -4.95
C VAL A 450 -40.49 12.21 -4.69
N PHE A 451 -41.13 11.28 -3.97
CA PHE A 451 -42.54 11.39 -3.63
C PHE A 451 -42.85 12.57 -2.69
N SER A 452 -42.06 12.77 -1.63
CA SER A 452 -42.26 13.92 -0.73
C SER A 452 -42.02 15.24 -1.45
N PHE A 453 -41.01 15.30 -2.33
CA PHE A 453 -40.71 16.49 -3.13
C PHE A 453 -41.80 16.78 -4.15
N MET A 454 -42.27 15.78 -4.89
CA MET A 454 -43.39 15.91 -5.82
C MET A 454 -44.66 16.37 -5.10
N LEU A 455 -45.00 15.75 -3.96
CA LEU A 455 -46.16 16.14 -3.16
C LEU A 455 -46.07 17.60 -2.72
N LEU A 456 -44.92 18.02 -2.18
CA LEU A 456 -44.73 19.39 -1.70
C LEU A 456 -44.74 20.40 -2.85
N ALA A 457 -44.09 20.09 -3.98
CA ALA A 457 -44.08 20.94 -5.16
C ALA A 457 -45.49 21.08 -5.76
N SER A 458 -46.27 20.00 -5.82
CA SER A 458 -47.68 20.05 -6.24
C SER A 458 -48.52 20.91 -5.28
N LEU A 459 -48.36 20.72 -3.98
CA LEU A 459 -49.11 21.47 -2.96
C LEU A 459 -48.75 22.97 -3.01
N PHE A 460 -47.48 23.29 -3.25
CA PHE A 460 -47.00 24.65 -3.47
C PHE A 460 -47.58 25.28 -4.74
N ALA A 461 -47.57 24.57 -5.87
CA ALA A 461 -48.11 25.07 -7.14
C ALA A 461 -49.62 25.38 -7.02
N VAL A 462 -50.36 24.52 -6.33
CA VAL A 462 -51.79 24.73 -6.05
C VAL A 462 -52.00 25.91 -5.09
N ALA A 463 -51.20 26.00 -4.03
CA ALA A 463 -51.31 27.05 -3.05
C ALA A 463 -51.02 28.43 -3.65
N ILE A 464 -49.93 28.59 -4.41
CA ILE A 464 -49.51 29.86 -5.01
C ILE A 464 -50.35 30.25 -6.25
N GLY A 465 -50.76 29.26 -7.06
CA GLY A 465 -51.52 29.53 -8.27
C GLY A 465 -53.01 29.71 -7.97
N PRO A 466 -53.83 28.65 -8.17
CA PRO A 466 -55.28 28.76 -8.12
C PRO A 466 -55.81 29.22 -6.75
N LEU A 467 -55.25 28.72 -5.64
CA LEU A 467 -55.77 29.04 -4.32
C LEU A 467 -55.51 30.51 -3.94
N ASN A 468 -54.26 30.98 -4.08
CA ASN A 468 -53.90 32.36 -3.80
C ASN A 468 -54.69 33.34 -4.69
N TYR A 469 -54.81 33.04 -5.98
CA TYR A 469 -55.55 33.89 -6.92
C TYR A 469 -57.04 33.98 -6.57
N LEU A 470 -57.70 32.86 -6.25
CA LEU A 470 -59.12 32.85 -5.87
C LEU A 470 -59.39 33.61 -4.56
N VAL A 471 -58.52 33.45 -3.56
CA VAL A 471 -58.65 34.13 -2.27
C VAL A 471 -58.44 35.64 -2.44
N LEU A 472 -57.35 36.08 -3.09
CA LEU A 472 -57.08 37.50 -3.30
C LEU A 472 -58.08 38.15 -4.27
N GLY A 473 -58.59 37.39 -5.24
CA GLY A 473 -59.66 37.81 -6.14
C GLY A 473 -60.95 38.11 -5.39
N ARG A 474 -61.33 37.26 -4.41
CA ARG A 474 -62.48 37.54 -3.52
C ARG A 474 -62.27 38.74 -2.62
N ILE A 475 -61.03 39.03 -2.22
CA ILE A 475 -60.67 40.17 -1.37
C ILE A 475 -60.43 41.45 -2.23
N GLN A 476 -60.54 41.36 -3.57
CA GLN A 476 -60.29 42.45 -4.53
C GLN A 476 -58.91 43.12 -4.41
N ARG A 477 -57.91 42.42 -3.87
CA ARG A 477 -56.54 42.96 -3.66
C ARG A 477 -55.49 42.21 -4.46
N LEU A 478 -55.73 42.01 -5.75
CA LEU A 478 -54.82 41.27 -6.65
C LEU A 478 -53.38 41.80 -6.65
N SER A 479 -53.14 43.09 -6.38
CA SER A 479 -51.80 43.66 -6.26
C SER A 479 -50.95 43.04 -5.13
N MET A 480 -51.56 42.41 -4.12
CA MET A 480 -50.84 41.67 -3.08
C MET A 480 -50.21 40.35 -3.57
N LEU A 481 -50.50 39.90 -4.81
CA LEU A 481 -49.75 38.80 -5.44
C LEU A 481 -48.25 39.09 -5.50
N LEU A 482 -47.86 40.37 -5.69
CA LEU A 482 -46.47 40.79 -5.74
C LEU A 482 -45.69 40.45 -4.44
N PHE A 483 -46.37 40.37 -3.30
CA PHE A 483 -45.77 40.05 -2.00
C PHE A 483 -46.04 38.62 -1.54
N THR A 484 -47.25 38.10 -1.78
CA THR A 484 -47.65 36.76 -1.32
C THR A 484 -46.91 35.65 -2.06
N VAL A 485 -46.59 35.83 -3.35
CA VAL A 485 -45.86 34.81 -4.12
C VAL A 485 -44.41 34.67 -3.60
N PRO A 486 -43.60 35.74 -3.47
CA PRO A 486 -42.27 35.63 -2.85
C PRO A 486 -42.31 35.12 -1.41
N ALA A 487 -43.25 35.58 -0.58
CA ALA A 487 -43.36 35.14 0.81
C ALA A 487 -43.71 33.65 0.91
N GLY A 488 -44.65 33.16 0.09
CA GLY A 488 -45.00 31.74 0.01
C GLY A 488 -43.84 30.88 -0.46
N ALA A 489 -43.08 31.35 -1.47
CA ALA A 489 -41.88 30.66 -1.95
C ALA A 489 -40.80 30.56 -0.86
N LEU A 490 -40.60 31.61 -0.07
CA LEU A 490 -39.65 31.62 1.04
C LEU A 490 -40.05 30.63 2.14
N ILE A 491 -41.35 30.58 2.49
CA ILE A 491 -41.88 29.62 3.48
C ILE A 491 -41.67 28.18 3.01
N VAL A 492 -41.99 27.85 1.76
CA VAL A 492 -41.82 26.48 1.25
C VAL A 492 -40.35 26.09 1.15
N THR A 493 -39.48 27.01 0.74
CA THR A 493 -38.04 26.78 0.72
C THR A 493 -37.50 26.51 2.13
N ALA A 494 -37.93 27.30 3.12
CA ALA A 494 -37.57 27.08 4.53
C ALA A 494 -38.11 25.74 5.05
N ALA A 495 -39.34 25.37 4.69
CA ALA A 495 -39.94 24.09 5.08
C ALA A 495 -39.20 22.89 4.46
N LEU A 496 -38.78 22.98 3.19
CA LEU A 496 -37.94 21.97 2.55
C LEU A 496 -36.59 21.82 3.26
N PHE A 497 -35.96 22.94 3.59
CA PHE A 497 -34.68 22.93 4.31
C PHE A 497 -34.81 22.31 5.69
N LEU A 498 -35.84 22.68 6.46
CA LEU A 498 -36.14 22.09 7.76
C LEU A 498 -36.48 20.60 7.65
N TYR A 499 -37.24 20.21 6.63
CA TYR A 499 -37.55 18.80 6.37
C TYR A 499 -36.28 18.01 6.08
N ALA A 500 -35.37 18.51 5.23
CA ALA A 500 -34.10 17.85 4.94
C ALA A 500 -33.24 17.69 6.21
N ILE A 501 -33.14 18.73 7.04
CA ILE A 501 -32.43 18.65 8.33
C ILE A 501 -33.08 17.60 9.26
N ALA A 502 -34.40 17.55 9.31
CA ALA A 502 -35.13 16.61 10.15
C ALA A 502 -35.06 15.15 9.63
N SER A 503 -35.13 14.94 8.31
CA SER A 503 -35.11 13.61 7.68
C SER A 503 -33.72 12.97 7.68
N ASP A 504 -32.71 13.77 7.34
CA ASP A 504 -31.33 13.29 7.25
C ASP A 504 -30.71 13.26 8.65
N GLY A 505 -31.15 14.17 9.52
CA GLY A 505 -30.60 14.39 10.84
C GLY A 505 -29.29 15.16 10.80
N LEU A 506 -28.83 15.64 11.96
CA LEU A 506 -27.50 16.26 12.13
C LEU A 506 -26.44 15.24 12.57
N GLY A 507 -26.85 14.00 12.82
CA GLY A 507 -25.98 12.93 13.29
C GLY A 507 -25.14 12.32 12.18
N VAL A 508 -24.10 11.57 12.58
CA VAL A 508 -23.34 10.71 11.68
C VAL A 508 -24.03 9.36 11.63
N ARG A 509 -24.35 8.87 10.42
CA ARG A 509 -24.80 7.50 10.19
C ARG A 509 -23.64 6.67 9.71
N THR A 510 -23.55 5.44 10.20
CA THR A 510 -22.51 4.50 9.78
C THR A 510 -23.12 3.16 9.42
N ARG A 511 -22.56 2.51 8.40
CA ARG A 511 -22.80 1.10 8.09
C ARG A 511 -21.47 0.40 8.12
N VAL A 512 -21.33 -0.55 9.04
CA VAL A 512 -20.11 -1.34 9.20
C VAL A 512 -20.48 -2.81 9.03
N ARG A 513 -19.71 -3.54 8.21
CA ARG A 513 -19.59 -4.99 8.39
C ARG A 513 -18.15 -5.32 8.67
N SER A 514 -17.93 -6.13 9.69
CA SER A 514 -16.61 -6.57 10.10
C SER A 514 -16.58 -8.07 10.31
N TYR A 515 -15.40 -8.63 10.12
CA TYR A 515 -15.05 -9.99 10.48
C TYR A 515 -13.82 -9.92 11.38
N THR A 516 -13.88 -10.56 12.53
CA THR A 516 -12.83 -10.50 13.54
C THR A 516 -12.44 -11.92 13.94
N LEU A 517 -11.17 -12.24 13.81
CA LEU A 517 -10.58 -13.50 14.25
C LEU A 517 -9.85 -13.27 15.57
N LEU A 518 -10.19 -14.08 16.58
CA LEU A 518 -9.59 -14.04 17.91
C LEU A 518 -8.72 -15.27 18.10
N ASP A 519 -7.42 -15.07 18.32
CA ASP A 519 -6.48 -16.12 18.69
C ASP A 519 -6.18 -16.02 20.20
N GLN A 520 -6.87 -16.85 20.98
CA GLN A 520 -6.75 -16.83 22.44
C GLN A 520 -5.36 -17.22 22.95
N ARG A 521 -4.57 -17.97 22.17
CA ARG A 521 -3.27 -18.46 22.62
C ARG A 521 -2.21 -17.37 22.53
N SER A 522 -2.18 -16.67 21.41
CA SER A 522 -1.27 -15.54 21.20
C SER A 522 -1.81 -14.24 21.80
N GLY A 523 -3.09 -14.21 22.20
CA GLY A 523 -3.76 -12.98 22.66
C GLY A 523 -3.99 -11.99 21.52
N GLN A 524 -3.86 -12.43 20.27
CA GLN A 524 -3.99 -11.58 19.10
C GLN A 524 -5.44 -11.52 18.59
N MET A 525 -5.77 -10.36 18.03
CA MET A 525 -7.03 -10.13 17.33
C MET A 525 -6.72 -9.51 15.98
N VAL A 526 -7.28 -10.06 14.92
CA VAL A 526 -7.25 -9.46 13.59
C VAL A 526 -8.66 -9.11 13.19
N SER A 527 -8.88 -7.90 12.71
CA SER A 527 -10.20 -7.43 12.30
C SER A 527 -10.14 -6.82 10.90
N TRP A 528 -11.07 -7.26 10.07
CA TRP A 528 -11.32 -6.72 8.74
C TRP A 528 -12.68 -6.07 8.73
N SER A 529 -12.79 -4.87 8.15
CA SER A 529 -14.07 -4.18 8.10
C SER A 529 -14.23 -3.32 6.87
N ARG A 530 -15.46 -3.24 6.39
CA ARG A 530 -15.91 -2.28 5.39
C ARG A 530 -16.88 -1.33 6.05
N GLN A 531 -16.55 -0.04 5.96
CA GLN A 531 -17.21 1.02 6.71
C GLN A 531 -17.67 2.12 5.75
N THR A 532 -18.94 2.49 5.84
CA THR A 532 -19.54 3.60 5.09
C THR A 532 -20.04 4.63 6.09
N TYR A 533 -19.65 5.88 5.86
CA TYR A 533 -19.96 7.00 6.73
C TYR A 533 -20.79 8.03 5.98
N PHE A 534 -21.82 8.55 6.63
CA PHE A 534 -22.58 9.71 6.17
C PHE A 534 -22.67 10.72 7.30
N ALA A 535 -22.35 11.97 7.01
CA ALA A 535 -22.52 13.07 7.95
C ALA A 535 -23.09 14.26 7.19
N SER A 536 -24.24 14.78 7.64
CA SER A 536 -24.86 15.98 7.06
C SER A 536 -23.97 17.22 7.24
N VAL A 537 -23.16 17.23 8.31
CA VAL A 537 -22.09 18.21 8.54
C VAL A 537 -20.79 17.45 8.71
N ALA A 538 -19.85 17.64 7.78
CA ALA A 538 -18.55 16.97 7.83
C ALA A 538 -17.76 17.42 9.08
N PRO A 539 -17.27 16.49 9.92
CA PRO A 539 -16.41 16.84 11.04
C PRO A 539 -15.12 17.50 10.56
N SER A 540 -14.74 18.64 11.16
CA SER A 540 -13.55 19.41 10.77
C SER A 540 -12.21 18.68 10.92
N ARG A 541 -12.18 17.60 11.72
CA ARG A 541 -10.97 16.80 12.01
C ARG A 541 -10.90 15.48 11.25
N GLY A 542 -11.88 15.19 10.40
CA GLY A 542 -11.96 13.93 9.64
C GLY A 542 -12.08 12.68 10.53
N LEU A 543 -11.80 11.52 9.92
CA LEU A 543 -11.76 10.23 10.61
C LEU A 543 -10.36 9.98 11.18
N LYS A 544 -10.29 9.45 12.40
CA LYS A 544 -9.04 9.08 13.06
C LYS A 544 -8.99 7.58 13.24
N TYR A 545 -7.84 7.00 12.92
CA TYR A 545 -7.59 5.57 13.03
C TYR A 545 -6.34 5.33 13.88
N PRO A 546 -6.26 4.20 14.59
CA PRO A 546 -5.02 3.74 15.21
C PRO A 546 -3.89 3.62 14.19
N THR A 547 -2.64 3.77 14.65
CA THR A 547 -1.43 3.75 13.79
C THR A 547 -1.09 2.35 13.26
N ASP A 548 -1.72 1.32 13.82
CA ASP A 548 -1.63 -0.09 13.45
C ASP A 548 -2.83 -0.55 12.62
N THR A 549 -3.58 0.37 12.01
CA THR A 549 -4.74 0.05 11.17
C THR A 549 -4.50 0.48 9.72
N LEU A 550 -4.59 -0.47 8.80
CA LEU A 550 -4.58 -0.21 7.36
C LEU A 550 -5.95 0.29 6.91
N VAL A 551 -6.00 1.48 6.31
CA VAL A 551 -7.24 2.13 5.86
C VAL A 551 -7.10 2.64 4.45
N PHE A 552 -8.06 2.25 3.60
CA PHE A 552 -8.16 2.75 2.25
C PHE A 552 -9.58 3.19 1.89
N PRO A 553 -9.74 4.29 1.14
CA PRO A 553 -11.02 4.66 0.58
C PRO A 553 -11.37 3.72 -0.57
N ILE A 554 -12.63 3.30 -0.64
CA ILE A 554 -13.13 2.54 -1.79
C ILE A 554 -13.49 3.50 -2.90
N VAL A 555 -12.86 3.31 -4.05
CA VAL A 555 -13.00 4.18 -5.22
C VAL A 555 -14.36 3.91 -5.91
N LEU A 556 -15.14 4.96 -6.14
CA LEU A 556 -16.38 4.90 -6.94
C LEU A 556 -16.02 4.66 -8.42
N LYS A 557 -15.84 3.39 -8.78
CA LYS A 557 -15.70 2.89 -10.15
C LYS A 557 -16.67 1.73 -10.40
N PRO A 558 -17.99 1.93 -10.29
CA PRO A 558 -18.94 0.90 -10.71
C PRO A 558 -18.88 0.78 -12.24
N ARG A 559 -19.04 -0.42 -12.78
CA ARG A 559 -19.28 -0.60 -14.22
C ARG A 559 -20.61 0.09 -14.55
N ASP A 560 -20.62 1.01 -15.51
CA ASP A 560 -21.81 1.80 -15.89
C ASP A 560 -23.09 0.94 -15.95
N GLY A 561 -24.17 1.39 -15.29
CA GLY A 561 -25.55 0.94 -15.63
C GLY A 561 -26.33 0.07 -14.65
N MET A 562 -25.95 -0.07 -13.37
CA MET A 562 -26.86 -0.61 -12.35
C MET A 562 -27.13 0.43 -11.25
N SER A 563 -28.02 1.37 -11.57
CA SER A 563 -28.83 2.11 -10.60
C SER A 563 -30.24 1.54 -10.60
#